data_AF-A0A3C0Y7E0-F1
#
_entry.id   AF-A0A3C0Y7E0-F1
#
_cell.length_a   1.000
_cell.length_b   1.000
_cell.length_c   1.000
_cell.angle_alpha   90.00
_cell.angle_beta   90.00
_cell.angle_gamma   90.00
#
_symmetry.space_group_name_H-M   'P 1'
#
loop_
_entity.id
_entity.type
_entity.pdbx_description
1 polymer ?
#
loop_
_entity_poly.entity_id
_entity_poly.type
_entity_poly.pdbx_seq_one_letter_code
_entity_poly.pdbx_strand_id
1 'polypeptide(L)'
;MHTASKRFWQCLDALPSEIQAVAHRNFAQLKADPSHPSLHFKTVANGRFHSVRVGLYYRALGLPVPGGVHWFWVGTHGEYDKLVG
;
A
#
# COMPACT_ATOMS: atom_id res chain seq x y z
N MET A 1 1.01 -14.48 -1.85
CA MET A 1 1.11 -14.11 -0.42
C MET A 1 1.45 -12.63 -0.30
N HIS A 2 0.83 -11.92 0.65
CA HIS A 2 1.18 -10.52 0.96
C HIS A 2 2.04 -10.47 2.22
N THR A 3 3.18 -9.78 2.16
CA THR A 3 4.12 -9.59 3.29
C THR A 3 4.52 -8.13 3.41
N ALA A 4 5.12 -7.73 4.52
CA ALA A 4 5.54 -6.35 4.75
C ALA A 4 6.92 -6.30 5.41
N SER A 5 7.74 -5.32 5.02
CA SER A 5 9.05 -5.06 5.61
C SER A 5 8.94 -4.40 6.98
N LYS A 6 10.02 -4.43 7.77
CA LYS A 6 10.08 -3.66 9.04
C LYS A 6 9.82 -2.17 8.82
N ARG A 7 10.35 -1.60 7.73
CA ARG A 7 10.15 -0.20 7.36
C ARG A 7 8.68 0.12 7.07
N PHE A 8 7.97 -0.80 6.42
CA PHE A 8 6.54 -0.62 6.18
C PHE A 8 5.77 -0.45 7.49
N TRP A 9 6.04 -1.32 8.48
CA TRP A 9 5.39 -1.24 9.79
C TRP A 9 5.74 0.06 10.51
N GLN A 10 7.01 0.47 10.50
CA GLN A 10 7.42 1.77 11.07
C GLN A 10 6.70 2.96 10.43
N CYS A 11 6.52 2.94 9.11
CA CYS A 11 5.75 3.97 8.42
C CYS A 11 4.28 3.93 8.84
N LEU A 12 3.67 2.75 8.93
CA LEU A 12 2.28 2.59 9.33
C LEU A 12 2.04 3.08 10.77
N ASP A 13 2.90 2.69 11.70
CA ASP A 13 2.79 3.04 13.12
C ASP A 13 2.94 4.55 13.36
N ALA A 14 3.62 5.26 12.45
CA ALA A 14 3.77 6.71 12.49
C ALA A 14 2.54 7.48 11.94
N LEU A 15 1.59 6.80 11.30
CA LEU A 15 0.37 7.43 10.77
C LEU A 15 -0.67 7.66 11.88
N PRO A 16 -1.61 8.60 11.70
CA PRO A 16 -2.76 8.74 12.61
C PRO A 16 -3.54 7.42 12.74
N SER A 17 -4.04 7.13 13.93
CA SER A 17 -4.70 5.85 14.27
C SER A 17 -5.88 5.51 13.35
N GLU A 18 -6.65 6.52 12.93
CA GLU A 18 -7.72 6.38 11.94
C GLU A 18 -7.23 5.86 10.59
N ILE A 19 -6.05 6.29 10.15
CA ILE A 19 -5.43 5.86 8.88
C ILE A 19 -4.84 4.47 9.02
N GLN A 20 -4.27 4.14 10.18
CA GLN A 20 -3.85 2.77 10.49
C GLN A 20 -5.03 1.80 10.37
N ALA A 21 -6.19 2.15 10.95
CA ALA A 21 -7.40 1.35 10.85
C ALA A 21 -7.88 1.19 9.40
N VAL A 22 -7.83 2.25 8.59
CA VAL A 22 -8.13 2.17 7.14
C VAL A 22 -7.15 1.25 6.42
N ALA A 23 -5.86 1.34 6.72
CA ALA A 23 -4.84 0.47 6.14
C ALA A 23 -5.14 -1.01 6.45
N HIS A 24 -5.42 -1.36 7.71
CA HIS A 24 -5.75 -2.73 8.09
C HIS A 24 -7.00 -3.26 7.37
N ARG A 25 -8.07 -2.46 7.26
CA ARG A 25 -9.26 -2.83 6.49
C ARG A 25 -8.95 -3.04 5.01
N ASN A 26 -8.19 -2.13 4.40
CA ASN A 26 -7.83 -2.25 2.99
C ASN A 26 -6.91 -3.45 2.74
N PHE A 27 -6.04 -3.81 3.69
CA PHE A 27 -5.23 -5.03 3.62
C PHE A 27 -6.07 -6.30 3.72
N ALA A 28 -7.09 -6.31 4.58
CA ALA A 28 -8.04 -7.42 4.65
C ALA A 28 -8.83 -7.53 3.33
N GLN A 29 -9.33 -6.41 2.81
CA GLN A 29 -10.03 -6.36 1.51
C GLN A 29 -9.13 -6.84 0.37
N LEU A 30 -7.87 -6.39 0.32
CA LEU A 30 -6.90 -6.82 -0.70
C LEU A 30 -6.69 -8.34 -0.70
N LYS A 31 -6.66 -8.98 0.48
CA LYS A 31 -6.50 -10.45 0.55
C LYS A 31 -7.76 -11.19 0.11
N ALA A 32 -8.93 -10.61 0.32
CA ALA A 32 -10.21 -11.20 -0.05
C ALA A 32 -10.55 -10.99 -1.53
N ASP A 33 -10.36 -9.76 -2.01
CA ASP A 33 -10.65 -9.32 -3.37
C ASP A 33 -9.65 -8.24 -3.81
N PRO A 34 -8.53 -8.62 -4.44
CA PRO A 34 -7.56 -7.67 -4.99
C PRO A 34 -8.12 -6.78 -6.10
N SER A 35 -9.23 -7.18 -6.73
CA SER A 35 -9.87 -6.44 -7.83
C SER A 35 -10.84 -5.37 -7.33
N HIS A 36 -11.06 -5.29 -6.01
CA HIS A 36 -12.03 -4.37 -5.44
C HIS A 36 -11.70 -2.91 -5.82
N PRO A 37 -12.62 -2.16 -6.47
CA PRO A 37 -12.34 -0.84 -7.04
C PRO A 37 -11.81 0.18 -6.04
N SER A 38 -12.24 0.12 -4.77
CA SER A 38 -11.81 1.06 -3.72
C SER A 38 -10.31 0.97 -3.39
N LEU A 39 -9.67 -0.17 -3.67
CA LEU A 39 -8.25 -0.35 -3.46
C LEU A 39 -7.42 0.41 -4.49
N HIS A 40 -7.98 0.69 -5.66
CA HIS A 40 -7.25 1.21 -6.82
C HIS A 40 -5.90 0.51 -7.00
N PHE A 41 -5.92 -0.83 -6.92
CA PHE A 41 -4.71 -1.64 -6.98
C PHE A 41 -4.11 -1.55 -8.38
N LYS A 42 -2.90 -0.96 -8.48
CA LYS A 42 -2.28 -0.66 -9.78
C LYS A 42 -0.79 -0.93 -9.78
N THR A 43 -0.26 -1.23 -10.96
CA THR A 43 1.18 -1.27 -11.22
C THR A 43 1.67 0.13 -11.58
N VAL A 44 2.80 0.56 -11.02
CA VAL A 44 3.36 1.91 -11.17
C VAL A 44 4.87 1.85 -11.39
N ALA A 45 5.49 3.01 -11.66
CA ALA A 45 6.93 3.14 -11.92
C ALA A 45 7.43 2.14 -12.98
N ASN A 46 6.79 2.14 -14.16
CA ASN A 46 7.12 1.27 -15.30
C ASN A 46 7.17 -0.22 -14.95
N GLY A 47 6.27 -0.71 -14.09
CA GLY A 47 6.22 -2.12 -13.72
C GLY A 47 6.97 -2.47 -12.45
N ARG A 48 7.74 -1.53 -11.88
CA ARG A 48 8.63 -1.81 -10.75
C ARG A 48 7.88 -2.05 -9.43
N PHE A 49 6.74 -1.39 -9.23
CA PHE A 49 6.00 -1.45 -7.98
C PHE A 49 4.51 -1.65 -8.19
N HIS A 50 3.85 -2.17 -7.16
CA HIS A 50 2.41 -2.08 -6.99
C HIS A 50 2.04 -1.02 -5.96
N SER A 51 0.90 -0.37 -6.18
CA SER A 51 0.32 0.61 -5.26
C SER A 51 -1.13 0.28 -4.92
N VAL A 52 -1.49 0.51 -3.65
CA VAL A 52 -2.86 0.44 -3.14
C VAL A 52 -3.22 1.75 -2.44
N ARG A 53 -4.48 2.14 -2.57
CA ARG A 53 -5.09 3.26 -1.86
C ARG A 53 -5.32 2.94 -0.39
N VAL A 54 -4.92 3.86 0.49
CA VAL A 54 -5.25 3.85 1.92
C VAL A 54 -6.01 5.14 2.21
N GLY A 55 -7.34 5.09 2.06
CA GLY A 55 -8.17 6.29 2.11
C GLY A 55 -7.86 7.30 1.00
N LEU A 56 -8.39 8.53 1.10
CA LEU A 56 -8.29 9.48 0.00
C LEU A 56 -6.84 9.93 -0.25
N TYR A 57 -6.08 10.18 0.82
CA TYR A 57 -4.81 10.90 0.81
C TYR A 57 -3.55 10.04 1.08
N TYR A 58 -3.68 8.73 1.35
CA TYR A 58 -2.53 7.87 1.61
C TYR A 58 -2.44 6.74 0.59
N ARG A 59 -1.22 6.26 0.37
CA ARG A 59 -0.90 5.15 -0.54
C ARG A 59 0.07 4.19 0.14
N ALA A 60 -0.01 2.92 -0.21
CA ALA A 60 1.00 1.92 0.08
C ALA A 60 1.75 1.56 -1.21
N LEU A 61 3.03 1.19 -1.08
CA LEU A 61 3.88 0.70 -2.15
C LEU A 61 4.52 -0.63 -1.77
N GLY A 62 4.60 -1.51 -2.76
CA GLY A 62 5.20 -2.82 -2.60
C GLY A 62 5.84 -3.35 -3.88
N LEU A 63 6.78 -4.26 -3.70
CA LEU A 63 7.41 -4.99 -4.79
C LEU A 63 6.51 -6.16 -5.20
N PRO A 64 6.32 -6.41 -6.51
CA PRO A 64 5.72 -7.66 -6.97
C PRO A 64 6.58 -8.84 -6.51
N VAL A 65 5.93 -9.87 -5.95
CA VAL A 65 6.56 -11.15 -5.60
C VAL A 65 5.69 -12.30 -6.09
N PRO A 66 6.22 -13.53 -6.23
CA PRO A 66 5.41 -14.67 -6.63
C PRO A 66 4.13 -14.80 -5.78
N GLY A 67 2.99 -14.70 -6.45
CA GLY A 67 1.66 -14.81 -5.85
C GLY A 67 1.21 -13.63 -4.98
N GLY A 68 1.89 -12.47 -4.98
CA GLY A 68 1.41 -11.30 -4.24
C GLY A 68 2.36 -10.11 -4.22
N VAL A 69 2.43 -9.43 -3.07
CA VAL A 69 3.18 -8.16 -2.93
C VAL A 69 3.96 -8.15 -1.61
N HIS A 70 5.21 -7.71 -1.68
CA HIS A 70 6.02 -7.36 -0.51
C HIS A 70 5.99 -5.85 -0.29
N TRP A 71 5.21 -5.41 0.70
CA TRP A 71 5.00 -3.99 1.02
C TRP A 71 6.20 -3.41 1.77
N PHE A 72 6.68 -2.24 1.34
CA PHE A 72 7.86 -1.62 1.96
C PHE A 72 7.63 -0.18 2.42
N TRP A 73 6.53 0.45 2.00
CA TRP A 73 6.21 1.83 2.36
C TRP A 73 4.69 2.08 2.39
N VAL A 74 4.26 2.97 3.29
CA VAL A 74 2.92 3.57 3.32
C VAL A 74 3.07 5.02 3.79
N GLY A 75 2.31 5.94 3.19
CA GLY A 75 2.42 7.36 3.54
C GLY A 75 1.51 8.23 2.68
N THR A 76 1.74 9.54 2.75
CA THR A 76 0.88 10.54 2.10
C THR A 76 1.03 10.52 0.58
N HIS A 77 0.04 11.05 -0.14
CA HIS A 77 0.10 11.16 -1.59
C HIS A 77 1.30 11.98 -2.08
N GLY A 78 1.63 13.08 -1.38
CA GLY A 78 2.77 13.92 -1.75
C GLY A 78 4.13 13.25 -1.53
N GLU A 79 4.25 12.35 -0.55
CA GLU A 79 5.44 11.50 -0.42
C GLU A 79 5.47 10.39 -1.48
N TYR A 80 4.31 9.81 -1.79
CA TYR A 80 4.17 8.83 -2.86
C TYR A 80 4.65 9.40 -4.20
N ASP A 81 4.26 10.63 -4.54
CA ASP A 81 4.63 11.26 -5.82
C ASP A 81 6.16 11.40 -5.95
N LYS A 82 6.88 11.63 -4.85
CA LYS A 82 8.36 11.66 -4.84
C LYS A 82 9.01 10.29 -5.04
N LEU A 83 8.29 9.20 -4.79
CA LEU A 83 8.80 7.82 -4.89
C LEU A 83 8.54 7.19 -6.26
N VAL A 84 7.48 7.62 -6.95
CA VAL A 84 7.05 7.05 -8.24
C VAL A 84 7.11 8.02 -9.41
N GLY A 85 7.28 9.32 -9.14
CA GLY A 85 7.45 10.38 -10.13
C GLY A 85 8.87 10.45 -10.69
#